data_AF-A0A8J8FZY2-F1
#
_entry.id   AF-A0A8J8FZY2-F1
#
_cell.length_a   1.000
_cell.length_b   1.000
_cell.length_c   1.000
_cell.angle_alpha   90.00
_cell.angle_beta   90.00
_cell.angle_gamma   90.00
#
_symmetry.space_group_name_H-M   'P 1'
#
loop_
_entity.id
_entity.type
_entity.pdbx_description
1 polymer ?
#
loop_
_entity_poly.entity_id
_entity_poly.type
_entity_poly.pdbx_seq_one_letter_code
_entity_poly.pdbx_strand_id
1 'polypeptide(L)'
;MHNDEDKIPEQYKELLKKIEAIEKILGMSAIDKIVEDMETESEIVVSDEDLLITPRPEVTIKPKAYFKLAKHALTYANSNIPKREWVEIIGLLTGQMAKEGTPLEQVIVDDYWPVDQGDAISVEIVDQKVFTEIFHKKESTQFIIGWAHSHPSFTPFLSDDDFRTHLRYQTFWNKSIALVIDPLMISRDDYGLGVFRIDDDKQSYYKLSIEVEGLSTQASFESIDLFMKNEKEND
;
A
#
# COMPACT_ATOMS: atom_id res chain seq x y z
N MET A 1 -49.90 25.88 25.69
CA MET A 1 -48.94 26.81 26.32
C MET A 1 -48.67 26.34 27.74
N HIS A 2 -47.65 25.52 27.93
CA HIS A 2 -47.02 25.30 29.23
C HIS A 2 -45.60 25.80 29.05
N ASN A 3 -45.24 26.89 29.73
CA ASN A 3 -43.87 27.39 29.72
C ASN A 3 -43.04 26.41 30.57
N ASP A 4 -42.14 25.66 29.91
CA ASP A 4 -41.18 24.76 30.57
C ASP A 4 -40.04 25.52 31.31
N GLU A 5 -40.14 26.85 31.46
CA GLU A 5 -39.18 27.66 32.22
C GLU A 5 -39.21 27.39 33.74
N ASP A 6 -40.30 26.83 34.26
CA ASP A 6 -40.47 26.59 35.70
C ASP A 6 -39.78 25.31 36.22
N LYS A 7 -39.20 24.49 35.34
CA LYS A 7 -38.49 23.25 35.73
C LYS A 7 -36.98 23.40 35.88
N ILE A 8 -36.43 24.57 35.55
CA ILE A 8 -34.98 24.77 35.57
C ILE A 8 -34.57 25.24 36.96
N PRO A 9 -33.71 24.49 37.69
CA PRO A 9 -33.27 24.89 39.02
C PRO A 9 -32.63 26.28 38.98
N GLU A 10 -32.91 27.11 40.00
CA GLU A 10 -32.60 28.56 40.01
C GLU A 10 -31.12 28.86 39.71
N GLN A 11 -30.21 27.98 40.13
CA GLN A 11 -28.76 28.06 39.86
C GLN A 11 -28.38 28.02 38.37
N TYR A 12 -29.22 27.45 37.51
CA TYR A 12 -28.99 27.37 36.06
C TYR A 12 -29.64 28.53 35.29
N LYS A 13 -30.59 29.25 35.88
CA LYS A 13 -31.23 30.42 35.25
C LYS A 13 -30.22 31.56 35.02
N GLU A 14 -29.24 31.69 35.91
CA GLU A 14 -28.17 32.67 35.75
C GLU A 14 -27.19 32.27 34.63
N LEU A 15 -26.97 30.97 34.43
CA LEU A 15 -26.17 30.45 33.32
C LEU A 15 -26.86 30.72 31.98
N LEU A 16 -28.17 30.49 31.91
CA LEU A 16 -28.99 30.75 30.70
C LEU A 16 -28.93 32.22 30.29
N LYS A 17 -29.09 33.15 31.23
CA LYS A 17 -28.95 34.59 30.94
C LYS A 17 -27.56 34.97 30.42
N LYS A 18 -26.50 34.29 30.89
CA LYS A 18 -25.13 34.50 30.40
C LYS A 18 -24.96 33.94 28.98
N ILE A 19 -25.55 32.77 28.69
CA ILE A 19 -25.54 32.16 27.36
C ILE A 19 -26.29 33.05 26.37
N GLU A 20 -27.52 33.50 26.68
CA GLU A 20 -28.29 34.41 25.82
C GLU A 20 -27.55 35.74 25.56
N ALA A 21 -26.87 36.28 26.57
CA ALA A 21 -26.05 37.48 26.41
C ALA A 21 -24.85 37.23 25.48
N ILE A 22 -24.20 36.06 25.59
CA ILE A 22 -23.10 35.65 24.72
C ILE A 22 -23.58 35.45 23.28
N GLU A 23 -24.72 34.78 23.07
CA GLU A 23 -25.33 34.55 21.75
C GLU A 23 -25.67 35.87 21.05
N LYS A 24 -26.17 36.85 21.82
CA LYS A 24 -26.47 38.20 21.33
C LYS A 24 -25.20 39.00 20.98
N ILE A 25 -24.12 38.83 21.75
CA ILE A 25 -22.82 39.47 21.48
C ILE A 25 -22.15 38.86 20.25
N LEU A 26 -22.25 37.54 20.09
CA LEU A 26 -21.68 36.80 18.96
C LEU A 26 -22.51 36.90 17.68
N GLY A 27 -23.70 37.52 17.72
CA GLY A 27 -24.58 37.66 16.56
C GLY A 27 -25.09 36.32 16.05
N MET A 28 -25.28 35.34 16.95
CA MET A 28 -25.61 33.95 16.58
C MET A 28 -27.00 33.80 15.93
N SER A 29 -27.88 34.81 16.01
CA SER A 29 -29.14 34.80 15.23
C SER A 29 -28.91 34.86 13.71
N ALA A 30 -27.72 35.26 13.26
CA ALA A 30 -27.33 35.17 11.86
C ALA A 30 -26.95 33.73 11.47
N ILE A 31 -26.47 32.93 12.42
CA ILE A 31 -26.14 31.51 12.21
C ILE A 31 -27.42 30.70 12.07
N ASP A 32 -28.45 30.96 12.87
CA ASP A 32 -29.74 30.27 12.73
C ASP A 32 -30.35 30.47 11.34
N LYS A 33 -30.23 31.68 10.78
CA LYS A 33 -30.64 31.97 9.39
C LYS A 33 -29.75 31.32 8.35
N ILE A 34 -28.44 31.23 8.57
CA ILE A 34 -27.52 30.51 7.68
C ILE A 34 -27.84 29.01 7.71
N VAL A 35 -28.20 28.46 8.87
CA VAL A 35 -28.62 27.06 9.01
C VAL A 35 -29.95 26.82 8.31
N GLU A 36 -30.95 27.70 8.47
CA GLU A 36 -32.22 27.64 7.74
C GLU A 36 -32.03 27.78 6.22
N ASP A 37 -31.15 28.67 5.76
CA ASP A 37 -30.86 28.84 4.33
C ASP A 37 -30.02 27.65 3.77
N MET A 38 -29.19 27.00 4.59
CA MET A 38 -28.45 25.77 4.23
C MET A 38 -29.36 24.54 4.14
N GLU A 39 -30.49 24.49 4.87
CA GLU A 39 -31.50 23.44 4.72
C GLU A 39 -32.21 23.48 3.34
N THR A 40 -32.02 24.55 2.55
CA THR A 40 -32.50 24.64 1.15
C THR A 40 -31.48 24.31 0.08
N GLU A 41 -30.26 23.88 0.42
CA GLU A 41 -29.42 23.15 -0.52
C GLU A 41 -29.82 21.68 -0.44
N SER A 42 -30.34 21.15 -1.55
CA SER A 42 -30.76 19.76 -1.77
C SER A 42 -30.19 18.79 -0.73
N GLU A 43 -31.05 18.13 0.05
CA GLU A 43 -30.65 16.98 0.85
C GLU A 43 -29.78 16.06 -0.03
N ILE A 44 -28.48 16.03 0.24
CA ILE A 44 -27.60 15.04 -0.38
C ILE A 44 -28.04 13.73 0.27
N VAL A 45 -28.95 13.03 -0.41
CA VAL A 45 -29.38 11.69 -0.02
C VAL A 45 -28.16 10.78 -0.26
N VAL A 46 -27.29 10.70 0.74
CA VAL A 46 -26.21 9.72 0.79
C VAL A 46 -26.88 8.36 0.97
N SER A 47 -26.88 7.55 -0.09
CA SER A 47 -27.41 6.20 -0.02
C SER A 47 -26.47 5.29 0.77
N ASP A 48 -26.97 4.17 1.29
CA ASP A 48 -26.11 3.15 1.90
C ASP A 48 -25.02 2.66 0.92
N GLU A 49 -25.27 2.73 -0.40
CA GLU A 49 -24.28 2.43 -1.44
C GLU A 49 -23.17 3.50 -1.54
N ASP A 50 -23.46 4.77 -1.26
CA ASP A 50 -22.46 5.84 -1.23
C ASP A 50 -21.54 5.74 0.00
N LEU A 51 -21.99 5.03 1.05
CA LEU A 51 -21.18 4.67 2.22
C LEU A 51 -20.35 3.38 2.01
N LEU A 52 -20.61 2.62 0.95
CA LEU A 52 -19.78 1.48 0.59
C LEU A 52 -18.46 1.98 0.01
N ILE A 53 -17.45 2.12 0.87
CA ILE A 53 -16.07 2.23 0.42
C ILE A 53 -15.75 0.93 -0.32
N THR A 54 -15.64 1.02 -1.65
CA THR A 54 -15.19 -0.12 -2.45
C THR A 54 -13.85 -0.61 -1.89
N PRO A 55 -13.70 -1.91 -1.59
CA PRO A 55 -12.43 -2.45 -1.11
C PRO A 55 -11.35 -2.10 -2.13
N ARG A 56 -10.38 -1.29 -1.71
CA ARG A 56 -9.22 -0.95 -2.52
C ARG A 56 -8.05 -1.78 -2.04
N PRO A 57 -7.17 -2.23 -2.95
CA PRO A 57 -5.96 -2.89 -2.55
C PRO A 57 -5.07 -1.89 -1.82
N GLU A 58 -4.45 -2.34 -0.74
CA GLU A 58 -3.50 -1.54 0.02
C GLU A 58 -2.23 -1.25 -0.80
N VAL A 59 -1.92 -2.12 -1.77
CA VAL A 59 -0.77 -2.00 -2.65
C VAL A 59 -1.19 -2.18 -4.12
N THR A 60 -0.94 -1.17 -4.94
CA THR A 60 -1.08 -1.26 -6.41
C THR A 60 0.30 -1.37 -7.04
N ILE A 61 0.54 -2.44 -7.80
CA ILE A 61 1.80 -2.68 -8.48
C ILE A 61 1.65 -2.32 -9.95
N LYS A 62 2.48 -1.42 -10.46
CA LYS A 62 2.51 -1.11 -11.89
C LYS A 62 2.99 -2.34 -12.68
N PRO A 63 2.41 -2.63 -13.87
CA PRO A 63 2.82 -3.75 -14.71
C PRO A 63 4.33 -3.83 -14.95
N LYS A 64 4.98 -2.67 -15.15
CA LYS A 64 6.43 -2.56 -15.32
C LYS A 64 7.20 -3.19 -14.15
N ALA A 65 6.85 -2.83 -12.92
CA ALA A 65 7.50 -3.33 -11.73
C ALA A 65 7.31 -4.85 -11.60
N TYR A 66 6.06 -5.31 -11.78
CA TYR A 66 5.72 -6.73 -11.73
C TYR A 66 6.50 -7.56 -12.75
N PHE A 67 6.51 -7.17 -14.03
CA PHE A 67 7.20 -7.92 -15.06
C PHE A 67 8.72 -7.91 -14.90
N LYS A 68 9.31 -6.80 -14.45
CA LYS A 68 10.76 -6.77 -14.15
C LYS A 68 11.13 -7.72 -13.03
N LEU A 69 10.32 -7.76 -11.96
CA LEU A 69 10.53 -8.68 -10.86
C LEU A 69 10.33 -10.15 -11.29
N ALA A 70 9.22 -10.44 -11.97
CA ALA A 70 8.92 -11.78 -12.46
C ALA A 70 10.01 -12.29 -13.40
N LYS A 71 10.47 -11.46 -14.34
CA LYS A 71 11.62 -11.78 -15.20
C LYS A 71 12.85 -12.12 -14.37
N HIS A 72 13.22 -11.25 -13.43
CA HIS A 72 14.41 -11.46 -12.61
C HIS A 72 14.34 -12.78 -11.84
N ALA A 73 13.21 -13.08 -11.19
CA ALA A 73 13.01 -14.33 -10.48
C ALA A 73 13.03 -15.56 -11.42
N LEU A 74 12.35 -15.49 -12.56
CA LEU A 74 12.29 -16.59 -13.54
C LEU A 74 13.65 -16.86 -14.21
N THR A 75 14.53 -15.87 -14.33
CA THR A 75 15.90 -16.08 -14.82
C THR A 75 16.70 -17.02 -13.93
N TYR A 76 16.46 -17.00 -12.61
CA TYR A 76 17.24 -17.78 -11.63
C TYR A 76 16.50 -18.99 -11.06
N ALA A 77 15.17 -19.05 -11.18
CA ALA A 77 14.39 -20.21 -10.80
C ALA A 77 13.19 -20.41 -11.74
N ASN A 78 13.27 -21.46 -12.56
CA ASN A 78 12.17 -21.90 -13.41
C ASN A 78 12.27 -23.40 -13.69
N SER A 79 11.24 -23.97 -14.33
CA SER A 79 11.13 -25.40 -14.62
C SER A 79 12.24 -25.98 -15.51
N ASN A 80 12.98 -25.14 -16.24
CA ASN A 80 14.10 -25.55 -17.11
C ASN A 80 15.45 -25.54 -16.37
N ILE A 81 15.53 -24.95 -15.18
CA ILE A 81 16.75 -24.91 -14.37
C ILE A 81 16.66 -26.03 -13.33
N PRO A 82 17.71 -26.86 -13.15
CA PRO A 82 17.74 -27.87 -12.10
C PRO A 82 17.51 -27.23 -10.72
N LYS A 83 16.63 -27.80 -9.90
CA LYS A 83 16.28 -27.23 -8.57
C LYS A 83 17.49 -26.91 -7.67
N ARG A 84 18.56 -27.70 -7.78
CA ARG A 84 19.82 -27.49 -7.03
C ARG A 84 20.61 -26.24 -7.45
N GLU A 85 20.23 -25.62 -8.56
CA GLU A 85 20.83 -24.40 -9.12
C GLU A 85 19.88 -23.21 -9.01
N TRP A 86 18.72 -23.36 -8.35
CA TRP A 86 17.83 -22.24 -8.10
C TRP A 86 18.46 -21.30 -7.07
N VAL A 87 18.31 -20.00 -7.32
CA VAL A 87 18.90 -18.95 -6.51
C VAL A 87 17.84 -17.91 -6.19
N GLU A 88 17.82 -17.43 -4.95
CA GLU A 88 16.98 -16.31 -4.53
C GLU A 88 17.53 -14.99 -5.10
N ILE A 89 16.63 -14.09 -5.46
CA ILE A 89 16.98 -12.75 -5.95
C ILE A 89 16.60 -11.70 -4.92
N ILE A 90 17.24 -10.53 -4.98
CA ILE A 90 16.84 -9.36 -4.22
C ILE A 90 16.82 -8.11 -5.12
N GLY A 91 15.94 -7.17 -4.79
CA GLY A 91 15.95 -5.83 -5.37
C GLY A 91 15.19 -4.80 -4.55
N LEU A 92 15.25 -3.55 -5.00
CA LEU A 92 14.57 -2.42 -4.37
C LEU A 92 13.30 -2.04 -5.13
N LEU A 93 12.33 -1.52 -4.39
CA LEU A 93 11.08 -1.03 -4.93
C LEU A 93 11.06 0.50 -4.87
N THR A 94 10.69 1.13 -5.98
CA THR A 94 10.45 2.57 -6.01
C THR A 94 9.01 2.87 -6.34
N GLY A 95 8.47 3.91 -5.72
CA GLY A 95 7.11 4.33 -5.97
C GLY A 95 6.71 5.50 -5.09
N GLN A 96 5.43 5.57 -4.78
CA GLN A 96 4.83 6.71 -4.09
C GLN A 96 3.65 6.29 -3.20
N MET A 97 3.27 7.17 -2.27
CA MET A 97 2.06 7.02 -1.48
C MET A 97 0.92 7.79 -2.12
N ALA A 98 -0.23 7.15 -2.26
CA ALA A 98 -1.48 7.81 -2.59
C ALA A 98 -2.32 7.98 -1.31
N LYS A 99 -2.97 9.16 -1.20
CA LYS A 99 -3.94 9.46 -0.14
C LYS A 99 -3.40 9.24 1.29
N GLU A 100 -2.13 9.58 1.48
CA GLU A 100 -1.43 9.45 2.76
C GLU A 100 -2.18 10.16 3.89
N GLY A 101 -2.27 9.52 5.06
CA GLY A 101 -2.96 10.06 6.23
C GLY A 101 -4.49 9.96 6.18
N THR A 102 -5.05 9.27 5.17
CA THR A 102 -6.49 8.97 5.09
C THR A 102 -6.75 7.47 5.25
N PRO A 103 -8.00 7.06 5.55
CA PRO A 103 -8.38 5.63 5.53
C PRO A 103 -8.22 4.96 4.15
N LEU A 104 -7.93 5.73 3.09
CA LEU A 104 -7.75 5.25 1.72
C LEU A 104 -6.27 5.26 1.30
N GLU A 105 -5.36 5.30 2.27
CA GLU A 105 -3.92 5.24 2.04
C GLU A 105 -3.55 3.99 1.22
N GLN A 106 -2.72 4.20 0.20
CA GLN A 106 -2.33 3.14 -0.72
C GLN A 106 -0.87 3.31 -1.14
N VAL A 107 -0.12 2.21 -1.12
CA VAL A 107 1.25 2.16 -1.66
C VAL A 107 1.18 1.88 -3.16
N ILE A 108 1.79 2.73 -3.98
CA ILE A 108 1.91 2.50 -5.42
C ILE A 108 3.35 2.10 -5.72
N VAL A 109 3.54 0.90 -6.24
CA VAL A 109 4.84 0.38 -6.67
C VAL A 109 5.04 0.68 -8.16
N ASP A 110 5.86 1.67 -8.48
CA ASP A 110 6.06 2.10 -9.87
C ASP A 110 7.14 1.30 -10.60
N ASP A 111 8.23 0.93 -9.92
CA ASP A 111 9.34 0.21 -10.53
C ASP A 111 10.05 -0.74 -9.55
N TYR A 112 10.72 -1.74 -10.12
CA TYR A 112 11.56 -2.71 -9.43
C TYR A 112 13.00 -2.62 -9.94
N TRP A 113 13.97 -2.59 -9.03
CA TRP A 113 15.40 -2.45 -9.34
C TRP A 113 16.14 -3.70 -8.87
N PRO A 114 16.57 -4.58 -9.78
CA PRO A 114 17.42 -5.72 -9.45
C PRO A 114 18.68 -5.25 -8.72
N VAL A 115 19.03 -5.90 -7.62
CA VAL A 115 20.26 -5.60 -6.86
C VAL A 115 21.22 -6.77 -6.94
N ASP A 116 20.80 -7.96 -6.52
CA ASP A 116 21.68 -9.14 -6.43
C ASP A 116 20.91 -10.48 -6.45
N GLN A 117 21.66 -11.59 -6.37
CA GLN A 117 21.20 -12.98 -6.30
C GLN A 117 22.05 -13.80 -5.29
N GLY A 118 21.46 -14.74 -4.53
CA GLY A 118 22.18 -15.65 -3.63
C GLY A 118 21.46 -15.99 -2.31
N ASP A 119 21.99 -17.00 -1.59
CA ASP A 119 21.43 -17.52 -0.31
C ASP A 119 21.81 -16.69 0.93
N ALA A 120 22.76 -15.76 0.81
CA ALA A 120 23.37 -15.05 1.94
C ALA A 120 23.36 -13.54 1.71
N ILE A 121 22.19 -12.98 1.40
CA ILE A 121 22.07 -11.55 1.14
C ILE A 121 21.81 -10.84 2.47
N SER A 122 22.88 -10.49 3.17
CA SER A 122 22.79 -9.48 4.22
C SER A 122 22.50 -8.13 3.58
N VAL A 123 21.37 -7.52 3.92
CA VAL A 123 20.94 -6.15 3.52
C VAL A 123 21.96 -5.04 3.82
N GLU A 124 23.02 -5.36 4.55
CA GLU A 124 24.11 -4.44 4.86
C GLU A 124 24.96 -4.06 3.63
N ILE A 125 24.82 -4.75 2.49
CA ILE A 125 25.53 -4.45 1.25
C ILE A 125 24.57 -4.26 0.08
N VAL A 126 23.60 -3.36 0.19
CA VAL A 126 23.03 -2.79 -1.03
C VAL A 126 24.10 -1.87 -1.63
N ASP A 127 24.68 -2.26 -2.78
CA ASP A 127 25.73 -1.50 -3.46
C ASP A 127 25.30 -0.03 -3.62
N GLN A 128 26.14 0.89 -3.16
CA GLN A 128 25.95 2.34 -3.28
C GLN A 128 25.64 2.76 -4.73
N LYS A 129 26.10 1.98 -5.72
CA LYS A 129 25.77 2.17 -7.13
C LYS A 129 24.28 2.03 -7.42
N VAL A 130 23.59 1.05 -6.83
CA VAL A 130 22.15 0.86 -7.09
C VAL A 130 21.35 2.02 -6.53
N PHE A 131 21.67 2.50 -5.34
CA PHE A 131 21.04 3.72 -4.79
C PHE A 131 21.29 4.95 -5.67
N THR A 132 22.51 5.09 -6.18
CA THR A 132 22.88 6.20 -7.06
C THR A 132 22.13 6.12 -8.40
N GLU A 133 22.03 4.92 -8.98
CA GLU A 133 21.27 4.69 -10.20
C GLU A 133 19.78 4.99 -10.00
N ILE A 134 19.18 4.48 -8.92
CA ILE A 134 17.80 4.78 -8.55
C ILE A 134 17.61 6.29 -8.43
N PHE A 135 18.49 6.98 -7.69
CA PHE A 135 18.40 8.41 -7.48
C PHE A 135 18.41 9.20 -8.80
N HIS A 136 19.22 8.79 -9.78
CA HIS A 136 19.32 9.45 -11.08
C HIS A 136 18.22 9.09 -12.08
N LYS A 137 17.67 7.87 -12.01
CA LYS A 137 16.74 7.35 -13.02
C LYS A 137 15.28 7.31 -12.58
N LYS A 138 14.99 7.40 -11.29
CA LYS A 138 13.62 7.46 -10.78
C LYS A 138 12.96 8.78 -11.16
N GLU A 139 11.63 8.80 -11.21
CA GLU A 139 10.89 10.05 -11.29
C GLU A 139 11.08 10.88 -10.02
N SER A 140 10.99 12.20 -10.13
CA SER A 140 11.19 13.10 -8.99
C SER A 140 10.24 12.84 -7.82
N THR A 141 9.02 12.37 -8.11
CA THR A 141 7.98 12.03 -7.11
C THR A 141 8.19 10.67 -6.44
N GLN A 142 9.07 9.82 -6.98
CA GLN A 142 9.27 8.46 -6.48
C GLN A 142 10.33 8.42 -5.39
N PHE A 143 10.22 7.45 -4.48
CA PHE A 143 11.28 7.14 -3.51
C PHE A 143 11.31 5.64 -3.25
N ILE A 144 12.28 5.17 -2.47
CA ILE A 144 12.39 3.77 -2.12
C ILE A 144 11.31 3.44 -1.10
N ILE A 145 10.36 2.62 -1.50
CA ILE A 145 9.19 2.23 -0.71
C ILE A 145 9.37 0.85 -0.05
N GLY A 146 10.45 0.15 -0.37
CA GLY A 146 10.71 -1.16 0.18
C GLY A 146 11.63 -1.98 -0.70
N TRP A 147 11.47 -3.28 -0.60
CA TRP A 147 12.34 -4.26 -1.23
C TRP A 147 11.54 -5.48 -1.66
N ALA A 148 12.12 -6.23 -2.59
CA ALA A 148 11.55 -7.48 -3.05
C ALA A 148 12.60 -8.57 -3.12
N HIS A 149 12.21 -9.81 -2.80
CA HIS A 149 13.03 -10.99 -2.99
C HIS A 149 12.20 -12.17 -3.51
N SER A 150 12.87 -13.25 -3.92
CA SER A 150 12.17 -14.47 -4.36
C SER A 150 12.33 -15.62 -3.36
N HIS A 151 11.30 -16.47 -3.31
CA HIS A 151 11.25 -17.72 -2.55
C HIS A 151 10.89 -18.87 -3.50
N PRO A 152 11.84 -19.45 -4.23
CA PRO A 152 11.53 -20.52 -5.19
C PRO A 152 10.96 -21.77 -4.51
N SER A 153 9.68 -22.09 -4.76
CA SER A 153 8.97 -23.25 -4.19
C SER A 153 8.74 -23.24 -2.67
N PHE A 154 8.68 -22.07 -2.06
CA PHE A 154 8.43 -21.93 -0.62
C PHE A 154 7.12 -21.21 -0.31
N THR A 155 6.37 -20.77 -1.33
CA THR A 155 5.27 -19.82 -1.21
C THR A 155 5.72 -18.45 -0.68
N PRO A 156 5.01 -17.35 -1.00
CA PRO A 156 5.35 -16.04 -0.45
C PRO A 156 5.10 -15.95 1.06
N PHE A 157 6.16 -15.81 1.86
CA PHE A 157 6.15 -15.52 3.30
C PHE A 157 7.45 -14.81 3.71
N LEU A 158 7.54 -14.29 4.93
CA LEU A 158 8.80 -13.75 5.48
C LEU A 158 9.46 -14.77 6.39
N SER A 159 10.69 -15.19 6.08
CA SER A 159 11.52 -15.96 7.01
C SER A 159 11.95 -15.10 8.22
N ASP A 160 12.60 -15.72 9.20
CA ASP A 160 13.14 -14.99 10.36
C ASP A 160 14.18 -13.93 9.96
N ASP A 161 14.96 -14.19 8.90
CA ASP A 161 15.93 -13.23 8.35
C ASP A 161 15.22 -12.10 7.59
N ASP A 162 14.18 -12.42 6.82
CA ASP A 162 13.38 -11.41 6.12
C ASP A 162 12.64 -10.51 7.10
N PHE A 163 12.12 -11.08 8.18
CA PHE A 163 11.48 -10.33 9.25
C PHE A 163 12.45 -9.33 9.88
N ARG A 164 13.65 -9.77 10.26
CA ARG A 164 14.68 -8.88 10.82
C ARG A 164 15.10 -7.79 9.84
N THR A 165 15.26 -8.16 8.58
CA THR A 165 15.58 -7.23 7.50
C THR A 165 14.48 -6.19 7.35
N HIS A 166 13.23 -6.63 7.23
CA HIS A 166 12.11 -5.75 6.98
C HIS A 166 11.83 -4.83 8.19
N LEU A 167 12.12 -5.28 9.41
CA LEU A 167 12.06 -4.43 10.61
C LEU A 167 12.98 -3.21 10.51
N ARG A 168 14.17 -3.39 9.90
CA ARG A 168 15.10 -2.27 9.64
C ARG A 168 14.50 -1.31 8.61
N TYR A 169 13.97 -1.83 7.50
CA TYR A 169 13.28 -1.01 6.48
C TYR A 169 12.11 -0.20 7.08
N GLN A 170 11.28 -0.83 7.90
CA GLN A 170 10.17 -0.15 8.59
C GLN A 170 10.62 0.87 9.65
N THR A 171 11.86 0.77 10.13
CA THR A 171 12.44 1.81 11.01
C THR A 171 12.79 3.08 10.21
N PHE A 172 13.24 2.94 8.97
CA PHE A 172 13.51 4.08 8.08
C PHE A 172 12.22 4.71 7.54
N TRP A 173 11.26 3.87 7.17
CA TRP A 173 9.95 4.32 6.71
C TRP A 173 8.87 3.34 7.18
N ASN A 174 8.01 3.76 8.09
CA ASN A 174 7.02 2.90 8.75
C ASN A 174 6.03 2.23 7.78
N LYS A 175 5.81 2.80 6.60
CA LYS A 175 4.95 2.24 5.55
C LYS A 175 5.70 1.36 4.54
N SER A 176 6.98 1.07 4.78
CA SER A 176 7.77 0.22 3.90
C SER A 176 7.15 -1.15 3.73
N ILE A 177 7.26 -1.73 2.54
CA ILE A 177 6.73 -3.05 2.20
C ILE A 177 7.86 -4.06 1.88
N ALA A 178 7.63 -5.32 2.22
CA ALA A 178 8.42 -6.45 1.74
C ALA A 178 7.60 -7.27 0.75
N LEU A 179 8.05 -7.34 -0.51
CA LEU A 179 7.38 -8.09 -1.55
C LEU A 179 8.14 -9.40 -1.82
N VAL A 180 7.45 -10.52 -1.72
CA VAL A 180 8.01 -11.86 -1.97
C VAL A 180 7.35 -12.44 -3.20
N ILE A 181 8.17 -12.91 -4.16
CA ILE A 181 7.70 -13.60 -5.35
C ILE A 181 8.13 -15.07 -5.32
N ASP A 182 7.19 -15.99 -5.52
CA ASP A 182 7.51 -17.37 -5.87
C ASP A 182 7.29 -17.55 -7.38
N PRO A 183 8.35 -17.61 -8.20
CA PRO A 183 8.21 -17.70 -9.65
C PRO A 183 7.47 -18.96 -10.12
N LEU A 184 7.39 -20.00 -9.27
CA LEU A 184 6.71 -21.26 -9.58
C LEU A 184 5.21 -21.18 -9.29
N MET A 185 4.76 -20.15 -8.55
CA MET A 185 3.33 -19.92 -8.27
C MET A 185 2.68 -18.96 -9.28
N ILE A 186 3.46 -18.33 -10.17
CA ILE A 186 2.92 -17.50 -11.24
C ILE A 186 2.05 -18.38 -12.14
N SER A 187 0.74 -18.13 -12.12
CA SER A 187 -0.26 -18.94 -12.80
C SER A 187 -1.43 -18.09 -13.28
N ARG A 188 -2.40 -18.71 -13.96
CA ARG A 188 -3.63 -18.00 -14.39
C ARG A 188 -4.47 -17.50 -13.23
N ASP A 189 -4.27 -18.05 -12.03
CA ASP A 189 -5.09 -17.79 -10.84
C ASP A 189 -4.32 -17.04 -9.74
N ASP A 190 -3.00 -16.91 -9.87
CA ASP A 190 -2.15 -16.28 -8.85
C ASP A 190 -0.98 -15.53 -9.51
N TYR A 191 -0.68 -14.32 -9.02
CA TYR A 191 0.50 -13.55 -9.42
C TYR A 191 1.81 -14.14 -8.85
N GLY A 192 1.73 -15.13 -7.97
CA GLY A 192 2.88 -15.68 -7.25
C GLY A 192 3.44 -14.69 -6.23
N LEU A 193 2.62 -13.76 -5.73
CA LEU A 193 3.07 -12.64 -4.90
C LEU A 193 2.51 -12.68 -3.47
N GLY A 194 3.34 -12.22 -2.55
CA GLY A 194 2.94 -11.76 -1.24
C GLY A 194 3.57 -10.42 -0.93
N VAL A 195 2.80 -9.49 -0.38
CA VAL A 195 3.34 -8.22 0.13
C VAL A 195 3.03 -8.15 1.60
N PHE A 196 4.04 -7.81 2.41
CA PHE A 196 3.98 -7.91 3.85
C PHE A 196 4.44 -6.64 4.54
N ARG A 197 3.92 -6.45 5.75
CA ARG A 197 4.37 -5.45 6.72
C ARG A 197 4.43 -6.06 8.11
N ILE A 198 5.34 -5.57 8.93
CA ILE A 198 5.47 -5.93 10.33
C ILE A 198 4.47 -5.11 11.15
N ASP A 199 3.81 -5.78 12.08
CA ASP A 199 2.85 -5.21 13.01
C ASP A 199 3.53 -4.23 13.99
N ASP A 200 2.74 -3.34 14.58
CA ASP A 200 3.23 -2.30 15.48
C ASP A 200 3.89 -2.88 16.75
N ASP A 201 3.45 -4.07 17.18
CA ASP A 201 4.05 -4.82 18.28
C ASP A 201 5.43 -5.40 17.97
N LYS A 202 5.82 -5.41 16.68
CA LYS A 202 7.06 -5.95 16.13
C LYS A 202 7.28 -7.44 16.46
N GLN A 203 6.21 -8.19 16.67
CA GLN A 203 6.23 -9.64 16.94
C GLN A 203 5.69 -10.47 15.78
N SER A 204 4.81 -9.89 14.96
CA SER A 204 4.23 -10.55 13.79
C SER A 204 4.28 -9.67 12.55
N TYR A 205 3.97 -10.28 11.40
CA TYR A 205 3.74 -9.58 10.15
C TYR A 205 2.38 -9.98 9.58
N TYR A 206 1.83 -9.13 8.72
CA TYR A 206 0.56 -9.37 8.05
C TYR A 206 0.71 -9.18 6.54
N LYS A 207 -0.15 -9.87 5.77
CA LYS A 207 -0.19 -9.79 4.30
C LYS A 207 -1.12 -8.65 3.89
N LEU A 208 -0.62 -7.80 3.00
CA LEU A 208 -1.38 -6.71 2.38
C LEU A 208 -2.15 -7.23 1.16
N SER A 209 -3.32 -6.64 0.93
CA SER A 209 -4.09 -6.80 -0.30
C SER A 209 -3.39 -6.10 -1.47
N ILE A 210 -3.31 -6.80 -2.61
CA ILE A 210 -2.57 -6.33 -3.78
C ILE A 210 -3.42 -6.35 -5.05
N GLU A 211 -3.04 -5.51 -6.01
CA GLU A 211 -3.41 -5.66 -7.41
C GLU A 211 -2.20 -5.37 -8.31
N VAL A 212 -2.23 -5.91 -9.53
CA VAL A 212 -1.39 -5.42 -10.63
C VAL A 212 -2.26 -4.53 -11.51
N GLU A 213 -1.90 -3.25 -11.62
CA GLU A 213 -2.76 -2.24 -12.24
C GLU A 213 -3.15 -2.64 -13.67
N GLY A 214 -4.46 -2.75 -13.90
CA GLY A 214 -5.03 -3.04 -15.22
C GLY A 214 -4.77 -4.46 -15.74
N LEU A 215 -4.19 -5.37 -14.95
CA LEU A 215 -3.88 -6.73 -15.37
C LEU A 215 -4.50 -7.76 -14.42
N SER A 216 -5.35 -8.63 -14.96
CA SER A 216 -5.76 -9.85 -14.25
C SER A 216 -4.60 -10.84 -14.12
N THR A 217 -4.71 -11.79 -13.19
CA THR A 217 -3.76 -12.91 -13.04
C THR A 217 -3.55 -13.64 -14.36
N GLN A 218 -4.63 -13.89 -15.10
CA GLN A 218 -4.57 -14.52 -16.42
C GLN A 218 -3.80 -13.68 -17.45
N ALA A 219 -4.11 -12.38 -17.55
CA ALA A 219 -3.43 -11.50 -18.50
C ALA A 219 -1.92 -11.36 -18.17
N SER A 220 -1.60 -11.26 -16.87
CA SER A 220 -0.23 -11.27 -16.37
C SER A 220 0.51 -12.56 -16.73
N PHE A 221 -0.11 -13.72 -16.51
CA PHE A 221 0.48 -15.02 -16.82
C PHE A 221 0.75 -15.17 -18.32
N GLU A 222 -0.23 -14.86 -19.17
CA GLU A 222 -0.08 -14.94 -20.62
C GLU A 222 1.01 -13.98 -21.14
N SER A 223 1.11 -12.79 -20.55
CA SER A 223 2.16 -11.81 -20.90
C SER A 223 3.56 -12.31 -20.54
N ILE A 224 3.72 -12.92 -19.36
CA ILE A 224 5.01 -13.51 -18.93
C ILE A 224 5.38 -14.69 -19.83
N ASP A 225 4.45 -15.60 -20.11
CA ASP A 225 4.70 -16.77 -20.95
C ASP A 225 5.13 -16.35 -22.37
N LEU A 226 4.49 -15.34 -22.95
CA LEU A 226 4.87 -14.77 -24.24
C LEU A 226 6.28 -14.14 -24.18
N PHE A 227 6.56 -13.37 -23.13
CA PHE A 227 7.86 -12.73 -22.93
C PHE A 227 9.00 -13.77 -22.85
N MET A 228 8.81 -14.83 -22.05
CA MET A 228 9.82 -15.88 -21.86
C MET A 228 10.03 -16.73 -23.12
N LYS A 229 9.00 -16.90 -23.97
CA LYS A 229 9.15 -17.57 -25.27
C LYS A 229 9.98 -16.76 -26.26
N ASN A 230 9.73 -15.46 -26.33
CA ASN A 230 10.44 -14.57 -27.24
C ASN A 230 11.94 -14.43 -26.90
N GLU A 231 12.33 -14.53 -25.63
CA GLU A 231 13.77 -14.54 -25.28
C GLU A 231 14.48 -15.79 -25.81
N LYS A 232 13.83 -16.96 -25.78
CA LYS A 232 14.39 -18.21 -26.32
C LYS A 232 14.58 -18.21 -27.84
N GLU A 233 13.84 -17.38 -28.56
CA GLU A 233 13.96 -17.27 -30.02
C GLU A 233 15.07 -16.28 -30.45
N ASN A 234 15.56 -15.45 -29.53
CA ASN A 234 16.59 -14.43 -29.79
C ASN A 234 17.99 -14.81 -29.27
N ASP A 235 18.14 -15.97 -28.63
CA ASP A 235 19.41 -16.60 -28.23
C ASP A 235 19.83 -17.71 -29.23
#